data_AF-A0A534BYE3-F1
#
_entry.id   AF-A0A534BYE3-F1
#
_cell.length_a   1.000
_cell.length_b   1.000
_cell.length_c   1.000
_cell.angle_alpha   90.00
_cell.angle_beta   90.00
_cell.angle_gamma   90.00
#
_symmetry.space_group_name_H-M   'P 1'
#
loop_
_entity.id
_entity.type
_entity.pdbx_description
1 polymer ?
#
loop_
_entity_poly.entity_id
_entity_poly.type
_entity_poly.pdbx_seq_one_letter_code
_entity_poly.pdbx_strand_id
1 'polypeptide(L)'
;MAGARPLPGRGGRRAARARDAAQGQGRGALRRRGHRHELSRPSGALRRLPRDREPEPRGRAGHRARERGRPDLRERGRPRARSAAAADPRGRRAARRERRSLRTRDELRVQPAACGGGALHLKLKRIALLALGITALAVALYVLYLDLLVTHQFEGRRWTLPAQVYAAPLELYAGLALSPAELEGELQRLGYRRTTPLDRPGTYRVQGERIDVALRPVRFADETRTATLLSVVAGPKGLESLRDGAGQEVPVLRLEPLLIGSIFPIHGEDRIVVTPQEVPALLPAALKAVEDRKFDSHHGVDPVAMLRALWVNVRARQIEQGGSTLTQQLVRSYFLSTRQTLSRKVREAIMAIALDAHFTKADLMNAYINEIFLGQDGDRAIHGFGLASQFYFGKPLAELDLSEVALLVAVVRGPSYYDPRRHAERSRARRDLVLKVMAEQGIVKAEDASAAARRVPLRGG
;
A
#
# COMPACT_ATOMS: atom_id res chain seq x y z
N MET A 1 31.49 9.05 55.91
CA MET A 1 32.37 9.08 57.11
C MET A 1 33.38 7.96 56.98
N ALA A 2 34.68 8.29 57.14
CA ALA A 2 35.86 7.42 57.32
C ALA A 2 36.14 6.32 56.25
N GLY A 3 37.34 6.12 55.72
CA GLY A 3 38.64 6.67 56.08
C GLY A 3 39.78 6.19 55.18
N ALA A 4 40.92 6.84 55.41
CA ALA A 4 42.32 6.45 55.25
C ALA A 4 42.89 6.02 53.87
N ARG A 5 43.86 6.83 53.42
CA ARG A 5 44.95 6.48 52.48
C ARG A 5 45.97 5.54 53.15
N PRO A 6 46.85 4.86 52.39
CA PRO A 6 48.17 5.45 52.08
C PRO A 6 48.72 5.14 50.66
N LEU A 7 49.57 6.05 50.15
CA LEU A 7 50.69 5.80 49.20
C LEU A 7 51.98 5.71 50.06
N PRO A 8 53.17 5.20 49.62
CA PRO A 8 53.84 5.32 48.30
C PRO A 8 54.54 4.00 47.86
N GLY A 9 55.35 3.82 46.81
CA GLY A 9 55.90 4.65 45.74
C GLY A 9 56.98 3.86 44.96
N ARG A 10 57.26 4.32 43.73
CA ARG A 10 58.52 4.31 42.96
C ARG A 10 59.33 3.01 42.70
N GLY A 11 59.55 2.80 41.40
CA GLY A 11 60.76 2.22 40.79
C GLY A 11 60.36 1.43 39.52
N GLY A 12 60.81 1.69 38.30
CA GLY A 12 61.86 2.54 37.78
C GLY A 12 62.58 1.81 36.64
N ARG A 13 62.48 2.35 35.42
CA ARG A 13 63.44 2.27 34.29
C ARG A 13 63.50 0.94 33.51
N ARG A 14 63.18 0.96 32.20
CA ARG A 14 63.97 1.37 30.99
C ARG A 14 64.40 0.12 30.22
N ALA A 15 63.96 -0.01 28.97
CA ALA A 15 64.78 0.11 27.74
C ALA A 15 65.12 -1.30 27.22
N ALA A 16 65.24 -1.60 25.93
CA ALA A 16 65.04 -0.89 24.68
C ALA A 16 64.95 -1.95 23.56
N ARG A 17 64.41 -1.51 22.41
CA ARG A 17 64.83 -1.75 21.00
C ARG A 17 65.68 -3.02 20.73
N ALA A 18 65.46 -3.76 19.64
CA ALA A 18 65.51 -3.28 18.26
C ALA A 18 65.25 -4.44 17.27
N ARG A 19 64.74 -4.09 16.06
CA ARG A 19 65.19 -4.47 14.68
C ARG A 19 65.31 -5.97 14.31
N ASP A 20 65.17 -6.44 13.08
CA ASP A 20 64.86 -5.90 11.75
C ASP A 20 64.59 -7.11 10.81
N ALA A 21 63.84 -6.85 9.73
CA ALA A 21 64.03 -7.28 8.33
C ALA A 21 63.85 -8.75 7.81
N ALA A 22 63.48 -8.76 6.52
CA ALA A 22 63.54 -9.78 5.44
C ALA A 22 62.14 -10.21 4.92
N GLN A 23 61.57 -9.62 3.86
CA GLN A 23 61.83 -9.81 2.40
C GLN A 23 61.80 -11.26 1.89
N GLY A 24 60.91 -11.53 0.94
CA GLY A 24 60.89 -12.78 0.13
C GLY A 24 59.76 -12.81 -0.89
N GLN A 25 60.08 -12.56 -2.17
CA GLN A 25 59.23 -12.74 -3.36
C GLN A 25 59.04 -14.22 -3.72
N GLY A 26 57.96 -14.55 -4.45
CA GLY A 26 57.86 -15.86 -5.12
C GLY A 26 56.63 -16.01 -6.01
N ARG A 27 56.81 -15.81 -7.32
CA ARG A 27 55.88 -16.20 -8.41
C ARG A 27 55.82 -17.73 -8.56
N GLY A 28 54.68 -18.28 -9.00
CA GLY A 28 54.62 -19.67 -9.45
C GLY A 28 53.26 -20.09 -10.00
N ALA A 29 53.06 -19.90 -11.31
CA ALA A 29 52.00 -20.55 -12.07
C ALA A 29 52.40 -22.00 -12.41
N LEU A 30 51.48 -22.96 -12.31
CA LEU A 30 51.64 -24.26 -12.94
C LEU A 30 50.30 -24.94 -13.29
N ARG A 31 50.15 -25.19 -14.59
CA ARG A 31 49.17 -26.06 -15.26
C ARG A 31 49.30 -27.51 -14.81
N ARG A 32 48.17 -28.24 -14.75
CA ARG A 32 48.00 -29.68 -15.09
C ARG A 32 46.51 -29.90 -15.44
N ARG A 33 46.10 -30.17 -16.70
CA ARG A 33 45.96 -31.50 -17.36
C ARG A 33 45.84 -32.62 -16.31
N GLY A 34 44.71 -33.28 -16.08
CA GLY A 34 43.74 -33.85 -17.01
C GLY A 34 43.85 -35.37 -16.89
N HIS A 35 42.84 -36.06 -16.35
CA HIS A 35 42.67 -37.50 -16.54
C HIS A 35 41.19 -37.87 -16.47
N ARG A 36 40.75 -38.46 -17.58
CA ARG A 36 39.47 -39.16 -17.77
C ARG A 36 39.50 -40.46 -16.97
N HIS A 37 38.37 -40.82 -16.37
CA HIS A 37 38.01 -42.21 -16.18
C HIS A 37 36.65 -42.45 -16.84
N GLU A 38 36.68 -43.24 -17.91
CA GLU A 38 35.52 -43.95 -18.47
C GLU A 38 35.11 -45.05 -17.51
N LEU A 39 33.81 -45.13 -17.18
CA LEU A 39 33.15 -46.36 -16.76
C LEU A 39 31.74 -46.42 -17.37
N SER A 40 31.64 -47.24 -18.40
CA SER A 40 30.59 -48.21 -18.73
C SER A 40 29.12 -47.89 -18.44
N ARG A 41 28.34 -47.83 -19.54
CA ARG A 41 26.88 -48.02 -19.59
C ARG A 41 26.48 -49.43 -19.15
N PRO A 42 25.20 -49.64 -18.77
CA PRO A 42 24.36 -50.40 -19.70
C PRO A 42 22.97 -49.80 -19.94
N SER A 43 22.44 -50.20 -21.11
CA SER A 43 21.13 -49.92 -21.66
C SER A 43 19.95 -50.26 -20.75
N GLY A 44 18.99 -49.35 -20.68
CA GLY A 44 17.60 -49.61 -20.26
C GLY A 44 16.66 -48.83 -21.18
N ALA A 45 16.10 -49.53 -22.17
CA ALA A 45 15.15 -48.97 -23.12
C ALA A 45 13.80 -48.73 -22.43
N LEU A 46 13.39 -47.46 -22.33
CA LEU A 46 12.02 -47.10 -21.98
C LEU A 46 11.29 -46.50 -23.18
N ARG A 47 10.32 -47.31 -23.61
CA ARG A 47 9.26 -47.13 -24.60
C ARG A 47 8.67 -45.71 -24.55
N ARG A 48 8.73 -44.99 -25.67
CA ARG A 48 7.98 -43.74 -25.87
C ARG A 48 6.49 -44.07 -26.08
N LEU A 49 5.64 -43.60 -25.18
CA LEU A 49 4.19 -43.54 -25.39
C LEU A 49 3.83 -42.28 -26.21
N PRO A 50 2.82 -42.34 -27.08
CA PRO A 50 2.46 -41.24 -27.97
C PRO A 50 1.81 -40.06 -27.23
N ARG A 51 2.15 -38.85 -27.65
CA ARG A 51 1.49 -37.60 -27.23
C ARG A 51 0.12 -37.52 -27.90
N ASP A 52 -0.93 -37.46 -27.09
CA ASP A 52 -2.25 -37.05 -27.54
C ASP A 52 -2.28 -35.57 -27.91
N ARG A 53 -3.03 -35.29 -28.97
CA ARG A 53 -3.24 -33.98 -29.59
C ARG A 53 -4.11 -33.10 -28.71
N GLU A 54 -3.62 -31.92 -28.34
CA GLU A 54 -4.49 -30.78 -28.01
C GLU A 54 -4.72 -29.90 -29.25
N PRO A 55 -5.90 -29.28 -29.41
CA PRO A 55 -6.25 -28.47 -30.56
C PRO A 55 -5.70 -27.04 -30.47
N GLU A 56 -5.16 -26.54 -31.58
CA GLU A 56 -4.69 -25.17 -31.77
C GLU A 56 -5.80 -24.10 -31.61
N PRO A 57 -5.50 -22.94 -31.01
CA PRO A 57 -6.26 -21.72 -31.25
C PRO A 57 -5.72 -20.99 -32.49
N ARG A 58 -6.61 -20.81 -33.46
CA ARG A 58 -6.39 -20.08 -34.73
C ARG A 58 -5.78 -18.70 -34.52
N GLY A 59 -4.68 -18.44 -35.22
CA GLY A 59 -4.06 -17.12 -35.33
C GLY A 59 -4.88 -16.12 -36.14
N ARG A 60 -4.71 -14.84 -35.82
CA ARG A 60 -4.90 -13.73 -36.78
C ARG A 60 -3.59 -12.96 -36.88
N ALA A 61 -2.95 -13.16 -38.02
CA ALA A 61 -1.80 -12.39 -38.49
C ALA A 61 -2.23 -10.94 -38.83
N GLY A 62 -1.26 -10.03 -38.72
CA GLY A 62 -1.42 -8.63 -39.04
C GLY A 62 -1.47 -8.34 -40.54
N HIS A 63 -1.79 -7.09 -40.85
CA HIS A 63 -1.47 -6.48 -42.14
C HIS A 63 -1.01 -5.04 -41.93
N ARG A 64 0.22 -4.76 -42.36
CA ARG A 64 0.72 -3.43 -42.70
C ARG A 64 0.59 -3.22 -44.21
N ALA A 65 0.45 -1.93 -44.55
CA ALA A 65 0.82 -1.24 -45.80
C ALA A 65 -0.08 -1.41 -47.04
N ARG A 66 -0.54 -0.26 -47.58
CA ARG A 66 0.00 0.31 -48.82
C ARG A 66 -0.56 1.71 -49.13
N GLU A 67 0.32 2.51 -49.73
CA GLU A 67 0.14 3.83 -50.32
C GLU A 67 -0.64 3.81 -51.65
N ARG A 68 -0.88 5.03 -52.17
CA ARG A 68 -1.31 5.45 -53.54
C ARG A 68 -2.83 5.48 -53.73
N GLY A 69 -3.47 6.50 -54.29
CA GLY A 69 -3.05 7.76 -54.92
C GLY A 69 -4.32 8.57 -55.28
N ARG A 70 -4.15 9.89 -55.41
CA ARG A 70 -5.09 10.87 -56.01
C ARG A 70 -5.39 10.54 -57.50
N PRO A 71 -6.50 11.03 -58.12
CA PRO A 71 -6.66 12.42 -58.61
C PRO A 71 -8.07 13.03 -58.41
N ASP A 72 -8.16 14.30 -58.01
CA ASP A 72 -8.48 15.51 -58.81
C ASP A 72 -9.91 15.64 -59.35
N LEU A 73 -10.56 16.73 -58.94
CA LEU A 73 -11.21 17.78 -59.76
C LEU A 73 -11.39 18.98 -58.78
N ARG A 74 -10.56 20.04 -58.86
CA ARG A 74 -10.74 21.25 -59.71
C ARG A 74 -12.18 21.79 -59.62
N GLU A 75 -12.48 23.06 -59.43
CA GLU A 75 -11.76 24.32 -59.62
C GLU A 75 -12.77 25.40 -59.16
N ARG A 76 -12.43 26.37 -58.32
CA ARG A 76 -12.16 27.80 -58.66
C ARG A 76 -12.45 28.53 -57.34
N GLY A 77 -11.66 29.46 -56.84
CA GLY A 77 -11.03 30.56 -57.55
C GLY A 77 -11.32 31.80 -56.70
N ARG A 78 -10.42 32.07 -55.76
CA ARG A 78 -10.19 33.34 -55.05
C ARG A 78 -9.98 34.51 -56.07
N PRO A 79 -9.65 35.77 -55.70
CA PRO A 79 -9.45 36.37 -54.37
C PRO A 79 -10.01 37.81 -54.15
N ARG A 80 -10.08 38.15 -52.85
CA ARG A 80 -9.57 39.34 -52.12
C ARG A 80 -9.50 40.73 -52.80
N ALA A 81 -10.17 41.65 -52.10
CA ALA A 81 -9.65 42.85 -51.42
C ALA A 81 -8.96 43.98 -52.22
N ARG A 82 -9.50 45.19 -52.06
CA ARG A 82 -8.86 46.47 -51.62
C ARG A 82 -9.90 47.59 -51.85
N SER A 83 -10.30 48.33 -50.82
CA SER A 83 -9.67 49.58 -50.34
C SER A 83 -9.59 50.67 -51.41
N ALA A 84 -10.41 51.72 -51.30
CA ALA A 84 -10.00 53.12 -51.10
C ALA A 84 -11.05 54.14 -51.59
N ALA A 85 -11.03 55.32 -50.94
CA ALA A 85 -11.48 56.64 -51.39
C ALA A 85 -13.00 56.88 -51.52
N ALA A 86 -13.63 57.66 -50.64
CA ALA A 86 -13.56 59.13 -50.50
C ALA A 86 -14.39 59.88 -51.56
N ALA A 87 -15.46 60.55 -51.11
CA ALA A 87 -15.81 61.95 -51.45
C ALA A 87 -17.25 62.26 -51.01
N ASP A 88 -17.37 63.09 -49.98
CA ASP A 88 -18.46 64.08 -49.83
C ASP A 88 -18.11 65.26 -50.75
N PRO A 89 -19.08 65.92 -51.42
CA PRO A 89 -19.51 67.20 -50.88
C PRO A 89 -21.00 67.53 -51.09
N ARG A 90 -21.61 68.02 -50.01
CA ARG A 90 -22.37 69.29 -49.87
C ARG A 90 -23.38 69.69 -50.97
N GLY A 91 -24.62 69.98 -50.53
CA GLY A 91 -25.49 70.97 -51.18
C GLY A 91 -26.98 70.83 -50.81
N ARG A 92 -27.40 71.40 -49.66
CA ARG A 92 -28.23 72.63 -49.57
C ARG A 92 -29.68 72.55 -50.10
N ARG A 93 -30.62 72.72 -49.15
CA ARG A 93 -31.85 73.57 -49.20
C ARG A 93 -32.94 73.15 -50.22
N ALA A 94 -34.25 73.31 -50.03
CA ALA A 94 -35.11 73.76 -48.96
C ALA A 94 -36.57 73.40 -49.36
N ALA A 95 -37.41 73.14 -48.36
CA ALA A 95 -38.81 73.58 -48.19
C ALA A 95 -39.81 73.62 -49.38
N ARG A 96 -40.91 72.84 -49.27
CA ARG A 96 -42.31 73.26 -49.55
C ARG A 96 -43.27 72.16 -49.05
N ARG A 97 -44.01 72.35 -47.94
CA ARG A 97 -45.40 72.85 -47.83
C ARG A 97 -46.37 72.23 -48.85
N GLU A 98 -47.29 71.37 -48.40
CA GLU A 98 -48.75 71.59 -48.20
C GLU A 98 -49.42 70.27 -47.73
N ARG A 99 -50.15 70.25 -46.59
CA ARG A 99 -51.64 70.41 -46.42
C ARG A 99 -52.43 69.31 -47.16
N ARG A 100 -53.54 68.73 -46.68
CA ARG A 100 -54.37 68.73 -45.46
C ARG A 100 -55.51 67.73 -45.77
N SER A 101 -55.92 66.87 -44.82
CA SER A 101 -57.31 66.41 -44.59
C SER A 101 -57.27 65.32 -43.51
N LEU A 102 -57.53 65.57 -42.22
CA LEU A 102 -58.82 65.78 -41.53
C LEU A 102 -59.89 64.69 -41.77
N ARG A 103 -60.36 64.12 -40.65
CA ARG A 103 -61.42 63.11 -40.38
C ARG A 103 -60.83 61.72 -40.09
N THR A 104 -61.07 61.06 -38.96
CA THR A 104 -62.15 61.18 -37.96
C THR A 104 -61.63 60.65 -36.61
N ARG A 105 -62.04 61.29 -35.50
CA ARG A 105 -61.88 60.76 -34.15
C ARG A 105 -62.79 59.54 -34.02
N ASP A 106 -62.20 58.40 -33.68
CA ASP A 106 -62.94 57.29 -33.08
C ASP A 106 -62.20 56.85 -31.82
N GLU A 107 -62.91 56.90 -30.70
CA GLU A 107 -62.39 56.60 -29.38
C GLU A 107 -62.15 55.10 -29.24
N LEU A 108 -60.95 54.64 -29.58
CA LEU A 108 -60.46 53.34 -29.17
C LEU A 108 -60.08 53.37 -27.69
N ARG A 109 -61.09 53.04 -26.88
CA ARG A 109 -61.02 52.65 -25.48
C ARG A 109 -59.78 51.77 -25.22
N VAL A 110 -58.71 52.35 -24.68
CA VAL A 110 -57.57 51.61 -24.16
C VAL A 110 -58.06 50.87 -22.90
N GLN A 111 -58.39 49.60 -23.07
CA GLN A 111 -58.55 48.70 -21.92
C GLN A 111 -57.18 48.60 -21.24
N PRO A 112 -57.08 48.74 -19.90
CA PRO A 112 -55.83 48.45 -19.23
C PRO A 112 -55.52 46.97 -19.45
N ALA A 113 -54.41 46.69 -20.13
CA ALA A 113 -53.89 45.34 -20.24
C ALA A 113 -53.64 44.82 -18.82
N ALA A 114 -54.56 44.00 -18.32
CA ALA A 114 -54.38 43.27 -17.08
C ALA A 114 -53.06 42.50 -17.20
N CYS A 115 -52.15 42.74 -16.26
CA CYS A 115 -50.86 42.07 -16.16
C CYS A 115 -51.03 40.54 -16.16
N GLY A 116 -50.90 39.91 -17.33
CA GLY A 116 -50.85 38.46 -17.52
C GLY A 116 -49.51 37.81 -17.11
N GLY A 117 -48.68 38.51 -16.32
CA GLY A 117 -47.38 38.01 -15.87
C GLY A 117 -47.46 36.88 -14.83
N GLY A 118 -48.56 36.80 -14.06
CA GLY A 118 -48.72 35.83 -12.97
C GLY A 118 -48.88 34.37 -13.45
N ALA A 119 -49.60 34.14 -14.55
CA ALA A 119 -49.88 32.80 -15.05
C ALA A 119 -48.65 32.14 -15.72
N LEU A 120 -47.84 32.94 -16.42
CA LEU A 120 -46.58 32.47 -17.01
C LEU A 120 -45.54 32.16 -15.91
N HIS A 121 -45.47 33.02 -14.88
CA HIS A 121 -44.58 32.82 -13.74
C HIS A 121 -44.97 31.59 -12.89
N LEU A 122 -46.26 31.26 -12.78
CA LEU A 122 -46.74 30.04 -12.13
C LEU A 122 -46.40 28.78 -12.94
N LYS A 123 -46.55 28.81 -14.27
CA LYS A 123 -46.18 27.69 -15.15
C LYS A 123 -44.67 27.44 -15.14
N LEU A 124 -43.84 28.48 -15.19
CA LEU A 124 -42.38 28.35 -15.04
C LEU A 124 -41.98 27.79 -13.66
N LYS A 125 -42.63 28.23 -12.58
CA LYS A 125 -42.41 27.67 -11.23
C LYS A 125 -42.74 26.18 -11.15
N ARG A 126 -43.85 25.73 -11.78
CA ARG A 126 -44.24 24.31 -11.84
C ARG A 126 -43.25 23.48 -12.66
N ILE A 127 -42.80 23.99 -13.81
CA ILE A 127 -41.77 23.34 -14.63
C ILE A 127 -40.45 23.24 -13.85
N ALA A 128 -40.03 24.30 -13.16
CA ALA A 128 -38.83 24.29 -12.33
C ALA A 128 -38.93 23.29 -11.17
N LEU A 129 -40.08 23.19 -10.50
CA LEU A 129 -40.34 22.21 -9.44
C LEU A 129 -40.32 20.77 -9.97
N LEU A 130 -40.93 20.52 -11.15
CA LEU A 130 -40.87 19.21 -11.82
C LEU A 130 -39.44 18.84 -12.20
N ALA A 131 -38.68 19.77 -12.78
CA ALA A 131 -37.28 19.57 -13.12
C ALA A 131 -36.41 19.28 -11.89
N LEU A 132 -36.65 19.99 -10.78
CA LEU A 132 -36.00 19.73 -9.49
C LEU A 132 -36.35 18.33 -8.96
N GLY A 133 -37.63 17.93 -9.03
CA GLY A 133 -38.07 16.60 -8.63
C GLY A 133 -37.44 15.47 -9.45
N ILE A 134 -37.39 15.61 -10.78
CA ILE A 134 -36.71 14.66 -11.68
C ILE A 134 -35.21 14.59 -11.36
N THR A 135 -34.58 15.74 -11.13
CA THR A 135 -33.16 15.80 -10.77
C THR A 135 -32.89 15.11 -9.43
N ALA A 136 -33.72 15.37 -8.42
CA ALA A 136 -33.62 14.73 -7.11
C ALA A 136 -33.81 13.20 -7.22
N LEU A 137 -34.78 12.74 -8.02
CA LEU A 137 -34.98 11.32 -8.29
C LEU A 137 -33.76 10.71 -8.99
N ALA A 138 -33.22 11.37 -10.01
CA ALA A 138 -32.03 10.90 -10.71
C ALA A 138 -30.81 10.80 -9.78
N VAL A 139 -30.62 11.77 -8.88
CA VAL A 139 -29.58 11.74 -7.85
C VAL A 139 -29.81 10.60 -6.86
N ALA A 140 -31.05 10.40 -6.40
CA ALA A 140 -31.38 9.30 -5.48
C ALA A 140 -31.13 7.93 -6.11
N LEU A 141 -31.56 7.73 -7.36
CA LEU A 141 -31.27 6.51 -8.13
C LEU A 141 -29.77 6.31 -8.33
N TYR A 142 -29.02 7.39 -8.56
CA TYR A 142 -27.57 7.31 -8.68
C TYR A 142 -26.88 6.93 -7.37
N VAL A 143 -27.32 7.48 -6.23
CA VAL A 143 -26.82 7.10 -4.90
C VAL A 143 -27.13 5.63 -4.63
N LEU A 144 -28.36 5.17 -4.90
CA LEU A 144 -28.75 3.77 -4.75
C LEU A 144 -27.91 2.85 -5.65
N TYR A 145 -27.65 3.26 -6.89
CA TYR A 145 -26.77 2.52 -7.79
C TYR A 145 -25.36 2.38 -7.21
N LEU A 146 -24.79 3.46 -6.65
CA LEU A 146 -23.47 3.42 -6.03
C LEU A 146 -23.44 2.57 -4.75
N ASP A 147 -24.50 2.62 -3.94
CA ASP A 147 -24.69 1.80 -2.75
C ASP A 147 -24.70 0.31 -3.08
N LEU A 148 -25.53 -0.11 -4.03
CA LEU A 148 -25.60 -1.49 -4.48
C LEU A 148 -24.28 -1.96 -5.10
N LEU A 149 -23.62 -1.10 -5.89
CA LEU A 149 -22.34 -1.41 -6.50
C LEU A 149 -21.25 -1.64 -5.45
N VAL A 150 -21.13 -0.72 -4.48
CA VAL A 150 -20.04 -0.77 -3.50
C VAL A 150 -20.24 -1.92 -2.52
N THR A 151 -21.46 -2.14 -2.04
CA THR A 151 -21.76 -3.17 -1.04
C THR A 151 -21.55 -4.57 -1.62
N HIS A 152 -22.09 -4.84 -2.82
CA HIS A 152 -21.93 -6.15 -3.46
C HIS A 152 -20.46 -6.48 -3.77
N GLN A 153 -19.71 -5.49 -4.26
CA GLN A 153 -18.30 -5.70 -4.59
C GLN A 153 -17.42 -5.83 -3.33
N PHE A 154 -17.76 -5.14 -2.25
CA PHE A 154 -17.07 -5.24 -0.97
C PHE A 154 -17.29 -6.60 -0.30
N GLU A 155 -18.52 -7.11 -0.30
CA GLU A 155 -18.83 -8.45 0.25
C GLU A 155 -18.07 -9.56 -0.46
N GLY A 156 -18.03 -9.54 -1.79
CA GLY A 156 -17.32 -10.56 -2.55
C GLY A 156 -15.81 -10.59 -2.27
N ARG A 157 -15.17 -9.42 -2.15
CA ARG A 157 -13.71 -9.32 -2.00
C ARG A 157 -13.21 -9.54 -0.57
N ARG A 158 -13.97 -9.15 0.46
CA ARG A 158 -13.51 -9.30 1.86
C ARG A 158 -13.33 -10.76 2.30
N TRP A 159 -13.93 -11.71 1.58
CA TRP A 159 -13.90 -13.14 1.89
C TRP A 159 -13.02 -13.98 0.96
N THR A 160 -12.33 -13.38 -0.02
CA THR A 160 -11.40 -14.13 -0.88
C THR A 160 -10.07 -14.34 -0.18
N LEU A 161 -9.94 -15.46 0.53
CA LEU A 161 -8.66 -15.92 1.04
C LEU A 161 -7.87 -16.60 -0.09
N PRO A 162 -6.63 -16.19 -0.38
CA PRO A 162 -5.82 -16.89 -1.37
C PRO A 162 -5.43 -18.28 -0.87
N ALA A 163 -5.28 -19.21 -1.81
CA ALA A 163 -4.62 -20.48 -1.50
C ALA A 163 -3.13 -20.20 -1.26
N GLN A 164 -2.61 -20.54 -0.09
CA GLN A 164 -1.20 -20.38 0.25
C GLN A 164 -0.45 -21.68 -0.02
N VAL A 165 0.72 -21.57 -0.65
CA VAL A 165 1.61 -22.68 -0.96
C VAL A 165 2.78 -22.64 0.01
N TYR A 166 2.91 -23.70 0.78
CA TYR A 166 3.93 -23.84 1.81
C TYR A 166 4.94 -24.92 1.43
N ALA A 167 6.18 -24.77 1.88
CA ALA A 167 7.18 -25.81 1.83
C ALA A 167 6.87 -26.92 2.86
N ALA A 168 7.51 -28.08 2.71
CA ALA A 168 7.45 -29.11 3.74
C ALA A 168 8.03 -28.56 5.06
N PRO A 169 7.35 -28.75 6.21
CA PRO A 169 7.89 -28.32 7.49
C PRO A 169 9.12 -29.15 7.85
N LEU A 170 10.14 -28.50 8.42
CA LEU A 170 11.33 -29.19 8.91
C LEU A 170 11.03 -29.84 10.26
N GLU A 171 11.13 -31.16 10.32
CA GLU A 171 11.00 -31.91 11.58
C GLU A 171 12.37 -32.02 12.27
N LEU A 172 12.46 -31.52 13.49
CA LEU A 172 13.63 -31.60 14.34
C LEU A 172 13.46 -32.75 15.33
N TYR A 173 14.47 -33.62 15.43
CA TYR A 173 14.52 -34.73 16.37
C TYR A 173 15.98 -35.07 16.71
N ALA A 174 16.21 -35.73 17.84
CA ALA A 174 17.54 -36.15 18.24
C ALA A 174 18.12 -37.17 17.25
N GLY A 175 19.34 -36.93 16.78
CA GLY A 175 20.02 -37.72 15.75
C GLY A 175 19.88 -37.17 14.33
N LEU A 176 19.08 -36.12 14.11
CA LEU A 176 19.01 -35.45 12.81
C LEU A 176 20.38 -34.83 12.46
N ALA A 177 20.93 -35.18 11.29
CA ALA A 177 22.20 -34.67 10.78
C ALA A 177 22.07 -33.21 10.30
N LEU A 178 21.87 -32.29 11.25
CA LEU A 178 21.73 -30.86 11.05
C LEU A 178 22.66 -30.13 12.02
N SER A 179 23.57 -29.31 11.50
CA SER A 179 24.49 -28.50 12.32
C SER A 179 23.79 -27.27 12.92
N PRO A 180 24.34 -26.66 13.99
CA PRO A 180 23.84 -25.39 14.52
C PRO A 180 23.75 -24.29 13.47
N ALA A 181 24.74 -24.21 12.57
CA ALA A 181 24.79 -23.19 11.54
C ALA A 181 23.69 -23.39 10.47
N GLU A 182 23.40 -24.64 10.11
CA GLU A 182 22.30 -24.97 9.19
C GLU A 182 20.94 -24.67 9.83
N LEU A 183 20.75 -25.04 11.11
CA LEU A 183 19.53 -24.71 11.85
C LEU A 183 19.35 -23.19 11.98
N GLU A 184 20.41 -22.44 12.28
CA GLU A 184 20.38 -20.97 12.28
C GLU A 184 19.97 -20.43 10.90
N GLY A 185 20.50 -21.02 9.82
CA GLY A 185 20.12 -20.67 8.45
C GLY A 185 18.64 -20.94 8.13
N GLU A 186 18.06 -22.04 8.62
CA GLU A 186 16.63 -22.34 8.47
C GLU A 186 15.77 -21.35 9.26
N LEU A 187 16.14 -21.06 10.50
CA LEU A 187 15.46 -20.06 11.32
C LEU A 187 15.46 -18.69 10.63
N GLN A 188 16.60 -18.27 10.08
CA GLN A 188 16.71 -17.02 9.32
C GLN A 188 15.83 -17.01 8.07
N ARG A 189 15.75 -18.12 7.32
CA ARG A 189 14.83 -18.26 6.17
C ARG A 189 13.37 -18.13 6.58
N LEU A 190 13.01 -18.66 7.74
CA LEU A 190 11.68 -18.50 8.34
C LEU A 190 11.45 -17.10 8.94
N GLY A 191 12.42 -16.18 8.83
CA GLY A 191 12.31 -14.81 9.34
C GLY A 191 12.47 -14.70 10.86
N TYR A 192 13.00 -15.73 11.52
CA TYR A 192 13.38 -15.62 12.93
C TYR A 192 14.58 -14.69 13.08
N ARG A 193 14.62 -13.95 14.20
CA ARG A 193 15.68 -12.97 14.46
C ARG A 193 16.54 -13.35 15.65
N ARG A 194 17.84 -13.15 15.50
CA ARG A 194 18.78 -13.32 16.61
C ARG A 194 18.64 -12.17 17.60
N THR A 195 18.20 -12.45 18.83
CA THR A 195 18.04 -11.43 19.87
C THR A 195 18.53 -11.93 21.23
N THR A 196 18.82 -10.99 22.12
CA THR A 196 19.02 -11.26 23.55
C THR A 196 18.48 -10.05 24.31
N PRO A 197 17.43 -10.20 25.14
CA PRO A 197 16.76 -11.44 25.58
C PRO A 197 15.83 -12.09 24.53
N LEU A 198 15.38 -13.31 24.84
CA LEU A 198 14.35 -14.09 24.12
C LEU A 198 12.97 -13.78 24.71
N ASP A 199 12.45 -12.58 24.45
CA ASP A 199 11.22 -12.07 25.06
C ASP A 199 9.99 -12.16 24.15
N ARG A 200 10.17 -12.51 22.87
CA ARG A 200 9.09 -12.55 21.87
C ARG A 200 9.19 -13.77 20.95
N PRO A 201 8.06 -14.32 20.48
CA PRO A 201 8.06 -15.32 19.42
C PRO A 201 8.75 -14.83 18.15
N GLY A 202 9.27 -15.75 17.34
CA GLY A 202 10.01 -15.41 16.13
C GLY A 202 11.43 -14.92 16.42
N THR A 203 11.98 -15.23 17.59
CA THR A 203 13.36 -14.90 17.96
C THR A 203 14.15 -16.12 18.39
N TYR A 204 15.46 -16.05 18.25
CA TYR A 204 16.38 -17.12 18.65
C TYR A 204 17.67 -16.54 19.24
N ARG A 205 18.40 -17.35 20.00
CA ARG A 205 19.72 -17.03 20.55
C ARG A 205 20.62 -18.23 20.43
N VAL A 206 21.88 -17.99 20.06
CA VAL A 206 22.91 -19.03 19.92
C VAL A 206 23.94 -18.89 21.03
N GLN A 207 24.27 -19.99 21.69
CA GLN A 207 25.25 -20.12 22.78
C GLN A 207 26.13 -21.35 22.54
N GLY A 208 27.19 -21.20 21.74
CA GLY A 208 28.00 -22.34 21.31
C GLY A 208 27.15 -23.32 20.50
N GLU A 209 27.08 -24.57 20.96
CA GLU A 209 26.30 -25.65 20.34
C GLU A 209 24.81 -25.64 20.71
N ARG A 210 24.39 -24.72 21.60
CA ARG A 210 23.00 -24.58 22.03
C ARG A 210 22.31 -23.44 21.28
N ILE A 211 21.13 -23.73 20.74
CA ILE A 211 20.23 -22.74 20.14
C ILE A 211 18.92 -22.74 20.91
N ASP A 212 18.62 -21.62 21.57
CA ASP A 212 17.33 -21.37 22.19
C ASP A 212 16.44 -20.62 21.18
N VAL A 213 15.23 -21.10 20.93
CA VAL A 213 14.28 -20.56 19.96
C VAL A 213 12.94 -20.29 20.64
N ALA A 214 12.46 -19.05 20.56
CA ALA A 214 11.09 -18.70 20.95
C ALA A 214 10.17 -18.93 19.75
N LEU A 215 9.59 -20.14 19.68
CA LEU A 215 8.75 -20.59 18.56
C LEU A 215 7.43 -19.81 18.49
N ARG A 216 6.91 -19.67 17.27
CA ARG A 216 5.63 -19.01 17.00
C ARG A 216 4.47 -19.94 17.31
N PRO A 217 3.27 -19.37 17.59
CA PRO A 217 2.06 -20.16 17.49
C PRO A 217 1.85 -20.55 16.03
N VAL A 218 1.47 -21.80 15.79
CA VAL A 218 1.23 -22.33 14.45
C VAL A 218 0.09 -23.34 14.47
N ARG A 219 -0.72 -23.31 13.42
CA ARG A 219 -1.79 -24.27 13.20
C ARG A 219 -1.44 -25.12 11.99
N PHE A 220 -1.08 -26.36 12.25
CA PHE A 220 -0.96 -27.41 11.25
C PHE A 220 -2.34 -28.03 10.98
N ALA A 221 -2.41 -28.93 9.99
CA ALA A 221 -3.66 -29.63 9.66
C ALA A 221 -4.10 -30.60 10.78
N ASP A 222 -3.12 -31.16 11.49
CA ASP A 222 -3.27 -32.21 12.51
C ASP A 222 -3.04 -31.69 13.95
N GLU A 223 -2.28 -30.61 14.13
CA GLU A 223 -1.96 -30.07 15.45
C GLU A 223 -2.02 -28.52 15.50
N THR A 224 -2.30 -27.98 16.68
CA THR A 224 -2.16 -26.53 16.94
C THR A 224 -1.18 -26.34 18.08
N ARG A 225 -0.11 -25.60 17.83
CA ARG A 225 0.93 -25.27 18.82
C ARG A 225 0.82 -23.82 19.23
N THR A 226 0.84 -23.57 20.53
CA THR A 226 0.97 -22.21 21.09
C THR A 226 2.45 -21.78 21.14
N ALA A 227 2.70 -20.48 21.33
CA ALA A 227 4.07 -19.99 21.47
C ALA A 227 4.79 -20.71 22.62
N THR A 228 5.99 -21.23 22.36
CA THR A 228 6.78 -22.00 23.34
C THR A 228 8.27 -21.78 23.13
N LEU A 229 9.07 -22.05 24.15
CA LEU A 229 10.52 -22.02 24.06
C LEU A 229 11.03 -23.43 23.73
N LEU A 230 11.99 -23.50 22.81
CA LEU A 230 12.71 -24.71 22.44
C LEU A 230 14.20 -24.48 22.66
N SER A 231 14.85 -25.37 23.39
CA SER A 231 16.31 -25.45 23.48
C SER A 231 16.79 -26.64 22.67
N VAL A 232 17.55 -26.37 21.62
CA VAL A 232 18.21 -27.38 20.80
C VAL A 232 19.68 -27.42 21.14
N VAL A 233 20.21 -28.60 21.44
CA VAL A 233 21.65 -28.82 21.60
C VAL A 233 22.12 -29.68 20.46
N ALA A 234 23.12 -29.20 19.71
CA ALA A 234 23.77 -29.99 18.68
C ALA A 234 25.12 -30.54 19.18
N GLY A 235 25.62 -31.51 18.44
CA GLY A 235 26.95 -32.09 18.61
C GLY A 235 27.59 -32.36 17.26
N PRO A 236 28.74 -33.06 17.23
CA PRO A 236 29.54 -33.23 16.02
C PRO A 236 28.86 -34.03 14.90
N LYS A 237 27.80 -34.79 15.20
CA LYS A 237 27.06 -35.63 14.24
C LYS A 237 25.67 -35.10 13.88
N GLY A 238 25.22 -34.01 14.50
CA GLY A 238 23.86 -33.49 14.33
C GLY A 238 23.22 -33.05 15.65
N LEU A 239 21.89 -32.97 15.68
CA LEU A 239 21.14 -32.59 16.88
C LEU A 239 21.21 -33.69 17.94
N GLU A 240 21.55 -33.35 19.18
CA GLU A 240 21.67 -34.32 20.28
C GLU A 240 20.42 -34.34 21.16
N SER A 241 19.86 -33.17 21.48
CA SER A 241 18.65 -33.10 22.29
C SER A 241 17.80 -31.88 21.97
N LEU A 242 16.49 -32.04 22.18
CA LEU A 242 15.51 -30.98 22.11
C LEU A 242 14.79 -30.93 23.45
N ARG A 243 14.68 -29.75 24.04
CA ARG A 243 13.99 -29.52 25.30
C ARG A 243 13.00 -28.38 25.19
N ASP A 244 11.85 -28.51 25.83
CA ASP A 244 10.89 -27.41 25.92
C ASP A 244 11.30 -26.37 26.97
N GLY A 245 10.46 -25.34 27.14
CA GLY A 245 10.66 -24.30 28.16
C GLY A 245 10.63 -24.78 29.61
N ALA A 246 10.09 -25.98 29.87
CA ALA A 246 10.10 -26.63 31.18
C ALA A 246 11.31 -27.56 31.37
N GLY A 247 12.15 -27.74 30.35
CA GLY A 247 13.31 -28.62 30.35
C GLY A 247 13.00 -30.09 30.01
N GLN A 248 11.75 -30.41 29.68
CA GLN A 248 11.32 -31.76 29.28
C GLN A 248 11.81 -32.07 27.87
N GLU A 249 12.18 -33.33 27.62
CA GLU A 249 12.63 -33.76 26.30
C GLU A 249 11.48 -33.78 25.30
N VAL A 250 11.74 -33.25 24.12
CA VAL A 250 10.80 -33.19 23.01
C VAL A 250 11.27 -34.20 21.95
N PRO A 251 10.55 -35.32 21.73
CA PRO A 251 11.00 -36.37 20.81
C PRO A 251 11.12 -35.87 19.36
N VAL A 252 10.13 -35.11 18.92
CA VAL A 252 10.07 -34.50 17.59
C VAL A 252 9.37 -33.15 17.68
N LEU A 253 9.83 -32.19 16.89
CA LEU A 253 9.21 -30.88 16.77
C LEU A 253 9.25 -30.38 15.32
N ARG A 254 8.10 -29.99 14.79
CA ARG A 254 7.98 -29.40 13.46
C ARG A 254 8.20 -27.88 13.50
N LEU A 255 9.15 -27.35 12.74
CA LEU A 255 9.22 -25.91 12.50
C LEU A 255 8.07 -25.44 11.63
N GLU A 256 7.78 -24.14 11.66
CA GLU A 256 6.78 -23.56 10.77
C GLU A 256 7.17 -23.77 9.31
N PRO A 257 6.23 -24.09 8.42
CA PRO A 257 6.54 -24.26 7.02
C PRO A 257 6.80 -22.89 6.37
N LEU A 258 7.79 -22.83 5.48
CA LEU A 258 8.10 -21.61 4.73
C LEU A 258 6.99 -21.33 3.71
N LEU A 259 6.40 -20.14 3.73
CA LEU A 259 5.46 -19.69 2.68
C LEU A 259 6.24 -19.48 1.38
N ILE A 260 5.98 -20.30 0.37
CA ILE A 260 6.59 -20.18 -0.96
C ILE A 260 5.87 -19.10 -1.77
N GLY A 261 4.54 -19.05 -1.69
CA GLY A 261 3.74 -18.11 -2.46
C GLY A 261 2.25 -18.26 -2.21
N SER A 262 1.45 -17.47 -2.91
CA SER A 262 -0.01 -17.51 -2.85
C SER A 262 -0.57 -17.59 -4.27
N ILE A 263 -1.58 -18.43 -4.47
CA ILE A 263 -2.27 -18.60 -5.76
C ILE A 263 -3.59 -17.82 -5.68
N PHE A 264 -3.72 -16.82 -6.56
CA PHE A 264 -4.92 -16.01 -6.68
C PHE A 264 -5.77 -16.50 -7.85
N PRO A 265 -7.06 -16.83 -7.63
CA PRO A 265 -7.89 -17.37 -8.70
C PRO A 265 -8.23 -16.36 -9.82
N ILE A 266 -8.10 -15.03 -9.63
CA ILE A 266 -8.76 -14.07 -10.54
C ILE A 266 -8.03 -12.75 -10.82
N HIS A 267 -7.10 -12.25 -9.98
CA HIS A 267 -6.60 -10.86 -10.13
C HIS A 267 -5.07 -10.65 -10.10
N GLY A 268 -4.24 -11.68 -9.96
CA GLY A 268 -2.77 -11.53 -10.06
C GLY A 268 -2.14 -10.57 -9.05
N GLU A 269 -2.87 -10.19 -8.01
CA GLU A 269 -2.38 -9.35 -6.92
C GLU A 269 -1.91 -10.25 -5.79
N ASP A 270 -0.62 -10.24 -5.49
CA ASP A 270 -0.10 -10.90 -4.30
C ASP A 270 -0.61 -10.20 -3.04
N ARG A 271 -1.25 -10.96 -2.16
CA ARG A 271 -1.81 -10.48 -0.88
C ARG A 271 -1.55 -11.49 0.22
N ILE A 272 -1.21 -10.99 1.40
CA ILE A 272 -1.24 -11.78 2.63
C ILE A 272 -2.38 -11.23 3.46
N VAL A 273 -3.53 -11.92 3.39
CA VAL A 273 -4.72 -11.53 4.13
C VAL A 273 -4.48 -11.90 5.60
N VAL A 274 -4.60 -10.89 6.46
CA VAL A 274 -4.51 -11.04 7.92
C VAL A 274 -5.91 -10.97 8.52
N THR A 275 -6.13 -11.87 9.47
CA THR A 275 -7.33 -11.86 10.32
C THR A 275 -7.21 -10.78 11.40
N PRO A 276 -8.33 -10.29 11.97
CA PRO A 276 -8.29 -9.30 13.04
C PRO A 276 -7.42 -9.71 14.25
N GLN A 277 -7.30 -11.02 14.51
CA GLN A 277 -6.51 -11.58 15.60
C GLN A 277 -4.99 -11.53 15.33
N GLU A 278 -4.58 -11.51 14.07
CA GLU A 278 -3.18 -11.43 13.65
C GLU A 278 -2.68 -9.97 13.54
N VAL A 279 -3.60 -9.00 13.67
CA VAL A 279 -3.28 -7.58 13.62
C VAL A 279 -2.85 -7.09 15.01
N PRO A 280 -1.63 -6.50 15.16
CA PRO A 280 -1.23 -5.87 16.42
C PRO A 280 -2.21 -4.77 16.81
N ALA A 281 -2.67 -4.75 18.06
CA ALA A 281 -3.61 -3.75 18.56
C ALA A 281 -3.12 -2.29 18.37
N LEU A 282 -1.80 -2.09 18.35
CA LEU A 282 -1.17 -0.80 18.09
C LEU A 282 -1.46 -0.26 16.68
N LEU A 283 -1.64 -1.13 15.68
CA LEU A 283 -1.79 -0.70 14.29
C LEU A 283 -3.14 0.02 14.04
N PRO A 284 -4.32 -0.55 14.37
CA PRO A 284 -5.58 0.16 14.27
C PRO A 284 -5.60 1.46 15.07
N ALA A 285 -5.02 1.46 16.27
CA ALA A 285 -4.94 2.64 17.12
C ALA A 285 -4.09 3.76 16.47
N ALA A 286 -2.93 3.41 15.92
CA ALA A 286 -2.06 4.35 15.21
C ALA A 286 -2.73 4.92 13.95
N LEU A 287 -3.40 4.08 13.15
CA LEU A 287 -4.15 4.51 11.97
C LEU A 287 -5.23 5.53 12.33
N LYS A 288 -6.04 5.24 13.36
CA LYS A 288 -7.06 6.19 13.85
C LYS A 288 -6.41 7.49 14.33
N ALA A 289 -5.36 7.44 15.15
CA ALA A 289 -4.76 8.64 15.71
C ALA A 289 -4.14 9.59 14.67
N VAL A 290 -3.53 9.02 13.62
CA VAL A 290 -2.77 9.75 12.62
C VAL A 290 -3.62 10.15 11.42
N GLU A 291 -4.42 9.23 10.89
CA GLU A 291 -5.15 9.42 9.64
C GLU A 291 -6.60 9.83 9.88
N ASP A 292 -7.26 9.34 10.94
CA ASP A 292 -8.70 9.56 11.15
C ASP A 292 -9.16 9.45 12.61
N ARG A 293 -8.98 10.52 13.39
CA ARG A 293 -9.22 10.54 14.84
C ARG A 293 -10.67 10.30 15.23
N LYS A 294 -11.61 10.58 14.33
CA LYS A 294 -13.05 10.47 14.55
C LYS A 294 -13.64 9.25 13.86
N PHE A 295 -12.80 8.31 13.42
CA PHE A 295 -13.19 7.12 12.67
C PHE A 295 -14.39 6.40 13.28
N ASP A 296 -14.41 6.20 14.59
CA ASP A 296 -15.48 5.46 15.28
C ASP A 296 -16.79 6.24 15.41
N SER A 297 -16.80 7.56 15.15
CA SER A 297 -17.93 8.45 15.41
C SER A 297 -18.62 9.00 14.16
N HIS A 298 -17.92 9.06 13.03
CA HIS A 298 -18.49 9.60 11.79
C HIS A 298 -19.07 8.50 10.90
N HIS A 299 -19.88 8.86 9.90
CA HIS A 299 -20.53 7.90 8.99
C HIS A 299 -19.86 7.95 7.61
N GLY A 300 -18.66 7.39 7.48
CA GLY A 300 -17.89 7.34 6.24
C GLY A 300 -17.15 8.62 5.87
N VAL A 301 -17.66 9.79 6.25
CA VAL A 301 -17.05 11.11 5.97
C VAL A 301 -17.01 11.99 7.22
N ASP A 302 -15.99 12.82 7.34
CA ASP A 302 -15.88 13.85 8.39
C ASP A 302 -15.88 15.26 7.75
N PRO A 303 -17.06 15.91 7.67
CA PRO A 303 -17.17 17.26 7.10
C PRO A 303 -16.34 18.30 7.88
N VAL A 304 -16.20 18.14 9.20
CA VAL A 304 -15.43 19.06 10.04
C VAL A 304 -13.94 18.93 9.71
N ALA A 305 -13.42 17.72 9.56
CA ALA A 305 -12.05 17.49 9.11
C ALA A 305 -11.81 18.01 7.68
N MET A 306 -12.76 17.82 6.77
CA MET A 306 -12.69 18.34 5.41
C MET A 306 -12.60 19.88 5.38
N LEU A 307 -13.50 20.56 6.10
CA LEU A 307 -13.52 22.03 6.18
C LEU A 307 -12.25 22.58 6.84
N ARG A 308 -11.79 21.94 7.93
CA ARG A 308 -10.53 22.30 8.59
C ARG A 308 -9.33 22.16 7.65
N ALA A 309 -9.22 21.03 6.95
CA ALA A 309 -8.14 20.78 6.01
C ALA A 309 -8.16 21.79 4.85
N LEU A 310 -9.36 22.11 4.33
CA LEU A 310 -9.53 23.14 3.30
C LEU A 310 -9.02 24.50 3.78
N TRP A 311 -9.42 24.93 4.99
CA TRP A 311 -9.00 26.21 5.55
C TRP A 311 -7.47 26.30 5.74
N VAL A 312 -6.86 25.24 6.29
CA VAL A 312 -5.39 25.17 6.46
C VAL A 312 -4.68 25.22 5.11
N ASN A 313 -5.12 24.42 4.13
CA ASN A 313 -4.49 24.36 2.81
C ASN A 313 -4.61 25.68 2.03
N VAL A 314 -5.75 26.38 2.15
CA VAL A 314 -5.94 27.72 1.55
C VAL A 314 -5.00 28.73 2.18
N ARG A 315 -4.88 28.73 3.51
CA ARG A 315 -3.97 29.63 4.24
C ARG A 315 -2.50 29.37 3.89
N ALA A 316 -2.11 28.10 3.77
CA ALA A 316 -0.75 27.69 3.45
C ALA A 316 -0.41 27.81 1.95
N ARG A 317 -1.41 28.01 1.07
CA ARG A 317 -1.29 27.96 -0.39
C ARG A 317 -0.68 26.65 -0.93
N GLN A 318 -0.70 25.59 -0.13
CA GLN A 318 -0.22 24.25 -0.49
C GLN A 318 -1.04 23.18 0.27
N ILE A 319 -1.02 21.94 -0.20
CA ILE A 319 -1.71 20.83 0.47
C ILE A 319 -0.87 20.34 1.65
N GLU A 320 -1.17 20.83 2.85
CA GLU A 320 -0.48 20.44 4.09
C GLU A 320 -1.22 19.33 4.84
N GLN A 321 -2.55 19.39 4.84
CA GLN A 321 -3.43 18.46 5.55
C GLN A 321 -4.39 17.73 4.62
N GLY A 322 -4.50 16.42 4.83
CA GLY A 322 -5.53 15.60 4.22
C GLY A 322 -6.84 15.73 4.99
N GLY A 323 -7.96 15.83 4.27
CA GLY A 323 -9.31 15.80 4.85
C GLY A 323 -10.09 14.52 4.55
N SER A 324 -9.42 13.46 4.08
CA SER A 324 -10.09 12.21 3.72
C SER A 324 -10.06 11.20 4.88
N THR A 325 -11.21 10.59 5.17
CA THR A 325 -11.37 9.55 6.20
C THR A 325 -10.77 8.22 5.75
N LEU A 326 -10.55 7.29 6.69
CA LEU A 326 -10.09 5.94 6.36
C LEU A 326 -11.07 5.23 5.41
N THR A 327 -12.37 5.38 5.61
CA THR A 327 -13.39 4.79 4.73
C THR A 327 -13.34 5.38 3.32
N GLN A 328 -13.08 6.68 3.16
CA GLN A 328 -12.86 7.27 1.83
C GLN A 328 -11.58 6.75 1.17
N GLN A 329 -10.51 6.58 1.95
CA GLN A 329 -9.26 6.03 1.45
C GLN A 329 -9.42 4.56 1.02
N LEU A 330 -10.20 3.77 1.76
CA LEU A 330 -10.60 2.40 1.43
C LEU A 330 -11.30 2.35 0.08
N VAL A 331 -12.36 3.15 -0.10
CA VAL A 331 -13.13 3.23 -1.34
C VAL A 331 -12.25 3.61 -2.52
N ARG A 332 -11.36 4.59 -2.32
CA ARG A 332 -10.42 5.03 -3.35
C ARG A 332 -9.46 3.91 -3.77
N SER A 333 -8.99 3.09 -2.82
CA SER A 333 -8.10 1.96 -3.09
C SER A 333 -8.83 0.83 -3.81
N TYR A 334 -10.09 0.58 -3.46
CA TYR A 334 -10.86 -0.56 -3.98
C TYR A 334 -11.53 -0.34 -5.34
N PHE A 335 -12.13 0.83 -5.57
CA PHE A 335 -13.19 0.98 -6.56
C PHE A 335 -12.93 2.04 -7.64
N LEU A 336 -11.93 2.90 -7.45
CA LEU A 336 -11.81 4.12 -8.24
C LEU A 336 -10.44 4.25 -8.89
N SER A 337 -10.44 4.67 -10.16
CA SER A 337 -9.21 4.93 -10.90
C SER A 337 -8.42 6.13 -10.34
N THR A 338 -7.11 6.15 -10.63
CA THR A 338 -6.14 7.11 -10.08
C THR A 338 -6.39 8.57 -10.48
N ARG A 339 -7.22 8.86 -11.50
CA ARG A 339 -7.50 10.24 -11.99
C ARG A 339 -8.26 11.08 -10.98
N GLN A 340 -7.64 12.15 -10.49
CA GLN A 340 -8.20 13.03 -9.49
C GLN A 340 -9.19 14.02 -10.12
N THR A 341 -10.49 13.82 -9.89
CA THR A 341 -11.55 14.74 -10.33
C THR A 341 -12.53 15.02 -9.18
N LEU A 342 -13.17 16.20 -9.19
CA LEU A 342 -14.15 16.55 -8.16
C LEU A 342 -15.34 15.58 -8.16
N SER A 343 -15.78 15.14 -9.35
CA SER A 343 -16.82 14.13 -9.48
C SER A 343 -16.42 12.80 -8.86
N ARG A 344 -15.16 12.36 -9.00
CA ARG A 344 -14.64 11.19 -8.28
C ARG A 344 -14.69 11.40 -6.77
N LYS A 345 -14.31 12.58 -6.26
CA LYS A 345 -14.33 12.87 -4.82
C LYS A 345 -15.76 12.79 -4.24
N VAL A 346 -16.76 13.22 -4.99
CA VAL A 346 -18.18 13.06 -4.60
C VAL A 346 -18.59 11.58 -4.58
N ARG A 347 -18.19 10.80 -5.59
CA ARG A 347 -18.42 9.34 -5.61
C ARG A 347 -17.76 8.64 -4.41
N GLU A 348 -16.51 9.00 -4.09
CA GLU A 348 -15.79 8.50 -2.90
C GLU A 348 -16.60 8.75 -1.63
N ALA A 349 -17.16 9.95 -1.45
CA ALA A 349 -17.94 10.30 -0.27
C ALA A 349 -19.25 9.49 -0.19
N ILE A 350 -19.99 9.37 -1.29
CA ILE A 350 -21.25 8.60 -1.32
C ILE A 350 -20.99 7.13 -1.01
N MET A 351 -20.01 6.52 -1.68
CA MET A 351 -19.63 5.12 -1.45
C MET A 351 -19.09 4.89 -0.03
N ALA A 352 -18.36 5.86 0.54
CA ALA A 352 -17.87 5.74 1.91
C ALA A 352 -19.01 5.78 2.94
N ILE A 353 -20.01 6.64 2.74
CA ILE A 353 -21.23 6.68 3.58
C ILE A 353 -21.99 5.36 3.46
N ALA A 354 -22.17 4.84 2.25
CA ALA A 354 -22.79 3.55 1.98
C ALA A 354 -22.09 2.41 2.74
N LEU A 355 -20.77 2.28 2.59
CA LEU A 355 -20.02 1.24 3.31
C LEU A 355 -20.12 1.37 4.83
N ASP A 356 -20.05 2.58 5.37
CA ASP A 356 -20.18 2.81 6.81
C ASP A 356 -21.59 2.53 7.34
N ALA A 357 -22.62 2.60 6.50
CA ALA A 357 -23.98 2.24 6.87
C ALA A 357 -24.22 0.72 6.89
N HIS A 358 -23.52 -0.05 6.05
CA HIS A 358 -23.72 -1.49 5.89
C HIS A 358 -22.73 -2.36 6.67
N PHE A 359 -21.56 -1.84 7.04
CA PHE A 359 -20.49 -2.60 7.68
C PHE A 359 -20.06 -2.01 9.01
N THR A 360 -19.59 -2.86 9.93
CA THR A 360 -19.10 -2.38 11.22
C THR A 360 -17.76 -1.66 11.06
N LYS A 361 -17.42 -0.77 12.00
CA LYS A 361 -16.10 -0.13 12.05
C LYS A 361 -14.94 -1.12 12.11
N ALA A 362 -15.16 -2.27 12.76
CA ALA A 362 -14.18 -3.34 12.80
C ALA A 362 -13.97 -3.98 11.42
N ASP A 363 -15.04 -4.25 10.68
CA ASP A 363 -14.96 -4.77 9.31
C ASP A 363 -14.24 -3.81 8.38
N LEU A 364 -14.58 -2.52 8.44
CA LEU A 364 -13.97 -1.48 7.61
C LEU A 364 -12.48 -1.30 7.92
N MET A 365 -12.09 -1.33 9.20
CA MET A 365 -10.69 -1.27 9.60
C MET A 365 -9.93 -2.51 9.14
N ASN A 366 -10.51 -3.70 9.28
CA ASN A 366 -9.86 -4.93 8.85
C ASN A 366 -9.69 -4.98 7.32
N ALA A 367 -10.71 -4.55 6.56
CA ALA A 367 -10.60 -4.42 5.11
C ALA A 367 -9.53 -3.38 4.73
N TYR A 368 -9.50 -2.23 5.40
CA TYR A 368 -8.47 -1.21 5.18
C TYR A 368 -7.05 -1.76 5.37
N ILE A 369 -6.82 -2.49 6.46
CA ILE A 369 -5.53 -3.09 6.78
C ILE A 369 -5.11 -4.11 5.70
N ASN A 370 -6.05 -4.81 5.09
CA ASN A 370 -5.74 -5.82 4.08
C ASN A 370 -5.54 -5.27 2.66
N GLU A 371 -5.90 -4.01 2.39
CA GLU A 371 -6.16 -3.57 1.00
C GLU A 371 -5.47 -2.28 0.62
N ILE A 372 -5.13 -1.44 1.61
CA ILE A 372 -4.50 -0.17 1.33
C ILE A 372 -3.17 -0.39 0.60
N PHE A 373 -2.95 0.37 -0.47
CA PHE A 373 -1.69 0.37 -1.19
C PHE A 373 -0.57 0.92 -0.30
N LEU A 374 0.53 0.19 -0.17
CA LEU A 374 1.67 0.52 0.71
C LEU A 374 3.02 0.51 0.00
N GLY A 375 3.09 0.13 -1.27
CA GLY A 375 4.35 0.19 -2.00
C GLY A 375 4.31 -0.52 -3.34
N GLN A 376 5.43 -0.45 -4.06
CA GLN A 376 5.60 -1.11 -5.35
C GLN A 376 6.93 -1.86 -5.35
N ASP A 377 6.91 -3.08 -5.87
CA ASP A 377 8.09 -3.90 -6.11
C ASP A 377 8.17 -4.31 -7.58
N GLY A 378 8.97 -3.59 -8.37
CA GLY A 378 8.96 -3.74 -9.83
C GLY A 378 7.54 -3.55 -10.40
N ASP A 379 7.01 -4.60 -11.03
CA ASP A 379 5.66 -4.62 -11.61
C ASP A 379 4.57 -5.04 -10.62
N ARG A 380 4.94 -5.41 -9.39
CA ARG A 380 4.01 -5.88 -8.35
C ARG A 380 3.62 -4.76 -7.39
N ALA A 381 2.33 -4.57 -7.20
CA ALA A 381 1.79 -3.67 -6.18
C ALA A 381 1.74 -4.37 -4.80
N ILE A 382 2.15 -3.65 -3.76
CA ILE A 382 2.13 -4.13 -2.37
C ILE A 382 0.89 -3.56 -1.70
N HIS A 383 -0.13 -4.42 -1.56
CA HIS A 383 -1.40 -4.09 -0.91
C HIS A 383 -1.51 -4.78 0.44
N GLY A 384 -2.00 -4.04 1.43
CA GLY A 384 -2.24 -4.52 2.77
C GLY A 384 -0.99 -4.61 3.64
N PHE A 385 -1.20 -4.46 4.95
CA PHE A 385 -0.14 -4.45 5.96
C PHE A 385 0.51 -5.82 6.13
N GLY A 386 -0.23 -6.92 5.91
CA GLY A 386 0.33 -8.28 5.98
C GLY A 386 1.48 -8.44 4.98
N LEU A 387 1.24 -8.12 3.71
CA LEU A 387 2.28 -8.20 2.70
C LEU A 387 3.33 -7.11 2.86
N ALA A 388 2.95 -5.88 3.23
CA ALA A 388 3.90 -4.80 3.46
C ALA A 388 4.88 -5.13 4.60
N SER A 389 4.42 -5.82 5.64
CA SER A 389 5.27 -6.28 6.74
C SER A 389 6.37 -7.23 6.26
N GLN A 390 6.00 -8.21 5.43
CA GLN A 390 6.96 -9.12 4.83
C GLN A 390 7.89 -8.41 3.86
N PHE A 391 7.34 -7.51 3.05
CA PHE A 391 8.10 -6.78 2.05
C PHE A 391 9.15 -5.83 2.63
N TYR A 392 8.79 -5.05 3.65
CA TYR A 392 9.69 -4.06 4.23
C TYR A 392 10.59 -4.64 5.33
N PHE A 393 10.13 -5.65 6.07
CA PHE A 393 10.84 -6.13 7.27
C PHE A 393 11.16 -7.63 7.24
N GLY A 394 10.55 -8.43 6.35
CA GLY A 394 10.66 -9.89 6.38
C GLY A 394 10.00 -10.50 7.63
N LYS A 395 8.94 -9.87 8.13
CA LYS A 395 8.26 -10.26 9.38
C LYS A 395 6.78 -10.50 9.18
N PRO A 396 6.17 -11.43 9.93
CA PRO A 396 4.73 -11.43 10.14
C PRO A 396 4.26 -10.11 10.76
N LEU A 397 3.07 -9.65 10.38
CA LEU A 397 2.52 -8.37 10.86
C LEU A 397 2.41 -8.34 12.39
N ALA A 398 2.04 -9.47 13.01
CA ALA A 398 1.94 -9.64 14.46
C ALA A 398 3.27 -9.39 15.21
N GLU A 399 4.41 -9.48 14.53
CA GLU A 399 5.75 -9.38 15.11
C GLU A 399 6.42 -8.03 14.90
N LEU A 400 5.72 -7.08 14.28
CA LEU A 400 6.27 -5.74 14.08
C LEU A 400 6.43 -5.01 15.41
N ASP A 401 7.59 -4.36 15.56
CA ASP A 401 7.80 -3.46 16.68
C ASP A 401 7.11 -2.10 16.48
N LEU A 402 7.05 -1.31 17.54
CA LEU A 402 6.42 0.02 17.53
C LEU A 402 6.98 0.94 16.41
N SER A 403 8.28 0.91 16.16
CA SER A 403 8.92 1.75 15.13
C SER A 403 8.55 1.29 13.72
N GLU A 404 8.38 -0.01 13.53
CA GLU A 404 8.01 -0.65 12.27
C GLU A 404 6.53 -0.42 11.94
N VAL A 405 5.64 -0.56 12.94
CA VAL A 405 4.22 -0.19 12.82
C VAL A 405 4.09 1.28 12.46
N ALA A 406 4.80 2.16 13.18
CA ALA A 406 4.78 3.60 12.90
C ALA A 406 5.30 3.92 11.49
N LEU A 407 6.27 3.16 10.98
CA LEU A 407 6.80 3.34 9.63
C LEU A 407 5.78 2.92 8.57
N LEU A 408 5.08 1.80 8.73
CA LEU A 408 4.02 1.42 7.79
C LEU A 408 2.87 2.43 7.79
N VAL A 409 2.47 2.92 8.97
CA VAL A 409 1.46 3.99 9.07
C VAL A 409 1.94 5.29 8.41
N ALA A 410 3.24 5.62 8.51
CA ALA A 410 3.81 6.76 7.81
C ALA A 410 3.72 6.62 6.27
N VAL A 411 3.93 5.40 5.76
CA VAL A 411 3.90 5.07 4.33
C VAL A 411 2.50 5.23 3.74
N VAL A 412 1.42 4.93 4.49
CA VAL A 412 0.02 5.07 4.06
C VAL A 412 -0.28 6.42 3.40
N ARG A 413 0.21 7.52 3.99
CA ARG A 413 -0.07 8.88 3.49
C ARG A 413 0.41 9.09 2.04
N GLY A 414 1.46 8.40 1.64
CA GLY A 414 2.06 8.53 0.32
C GLY A 414 3.04 7.40 0.08
N PRO A 415 2.57 6.23 -0.38
CA PRO A 415 3.39 5.01 -0.44
C PRO A 415 4.70 5.17 -1.20
N SER A 416 4.65 5.85 -2.35
CA SER A 416 5.86 6.13 -3.15
C SER A 416 6.71 7.27 -2.58
N TYR A 417 6.09 8.26 -1.93
CA TYR A 417 6.79 9.45 -1.42
C TYR A 417 7.53 9.17 -0.11
N TYR A 418 6.98 8.28 0.72
CA TYR A 418 7.52 7.85 2.00
C TYR A 418 8.11 6.43 1.95
N ASP A 419 8.36 5.85 0.76
CA ASP A 419 9.03 4.55 0.61
C ASP A 419 10.40 4.59 1.30
N PRO A 420 10.63 3.83 2.37
CA PRO A 420 11.86 3.91 3.16
C PRO A 420 13.09 3.40 2.40
N ARG A 421 12.93 2.60 1.35
CA ARG A 421 14.04 2.10 0.52
C ARG A 421 14.55 3.18 -0.44
N ARG A 422 13.69 4.11 -0.84
CA ARG A 422 14.01 5.20 -1.79
C ARG A 422 14.26 6.53 -1.08
N HIS A 423 13.54 6.78 0.01
CA HIS A 423 13.46 8.07 0.68
C HIS A 423 13.54 7.93 2.20
N ALA A 424 14.62 7.31 2.69
CA ALA A 424 14.84 7.01 4.11
C ALA A 424 14.68 8.22 5.04
N GLU A 425 15.13 9.42 4.64
CA GLU A 425 14.99 10.62 5.48
C GLU A 425 13.53 11.06 5.63
N ARG A 426 12.75 11.06 4.53
CA ARG A 426 11.34 11.45 4.55
C ARG A 426 10.51 10.45 5.34
N SER A 427 10.77 9.15 5.13
CA SER A 427 10.07 8.08 5.82
C SER A 427 10.39 8.11 7.33
N ARG A 428 11.65 8.35 7.71
CA ARG A 428 12.06 8.54 9.11
C ARG A 428 11.36 9.73 9.75
N ALA A 429 11.39 10.90 9.12
CA ALA A 429 10.75 12.10 9.67
C ALA A 429 9.23 11.90 9.86
N ARG A 430 8.57 11.23 8.91
CA ARG A 430 7.14 10.94 9.00
C ARG A 430 6.83 9.87 10.06
N ARG A 431 7.65 8.82 10.18
CA ARG A 431 7.56 7.82 11.25
C ARG A 431 7.70 8.46 12.63
N ASP A 432 8.68 9.35 12.80
CA ASP A 432 8.92 10.01 14.08
C ASP A 432 7.75 10.94 14.46
N LEU A 433 7.10 11.56 13.46
CA LEU A 433 5.83 12.28 13.67
C LEU A 433 4.69 11.33 14.09
N VAL A 434 4.58 10.14 13.48
CA VAL A 434 3.58 9.12 13.88
C VAL A 434 3.81 8.72 15.34
N LEU A 435 5.05 8.40 15.72
CA LEU A 435 5.42 8.04 17.10
C LEU A 435 5.06 9.16 18.09
N LYS A 436 5.35 10.41 17.72
CA LYS A 436 4.97 11.58 18.53
C LYS A 436 3.46 11.67 18.72
N VAL A 437 2.67 11.54 17.65
CA VAL A 437 1.21 11.58 17.71
C VAL A 437 0.67 10.44 18.58
N MET A 438 1.22 9.23 18.47
CA MET A 438 0.82 8.09 19.30
C MET A 438 1.09 8.34 20.80
N ALA A 439 2.23 8.98 21.13
CA ALA A 439 2.54 9.35 22.51
C ALA A 439 1.61 10.46 23.03
N GLU A 440 1.34 11.50 22.23
CA GLU A 440 0.42 12.59 22.59
C GLU A 440 -1.02 12.11 22.82
N GLN A 441 -1.44 11.05 22.13
CA GLN A 441 -2.75 10.43 22.31
C GLN A 441 -2.77 9.34 23.40
N GLY A 442 -1.65 9.12 24.11
CA GLY A 442 -1.56 8.12 25.18
C GLY A 442 -1.63 6.66 24.70
N ILE A 443 -1.45 6.40 23.40
CA ILE A 443 -1.44 5.04 22.83
C ILE A 443 -0.17 4.30 23.25
N VAL A 444 0.93 5.03 23.40
CA VAL A 444 2.22 4.52 23.89
C VAL A 444 2.82 5.50 24.88
N LYS A 445 3.70 5.03 25.76
CA LYS A 445 4.45 5.92 26.66
C LYS A 445 5.42 6.77 25.85
N ALA A 446 5.62 8.02 26.27
CA ALA A 446 6.55 8.95 25.62
C ALA A 446 7.99 8.42 25.56
N GLU A 447 8.40 7.66 26.58
CA GLU A 447 9.70 6.99 26.65
C GLU A 447 9.85 5.92 25.57
N ASP A 448 8.83 5.08 25.39
CA ASP A 448 8.81 4.03 24.37
C ASP A 448 8.82 4.61 22.96
N ALA A 449 8.04 5.67 22.72
CA ALA A 449 8.04 6.39 21.45
C ALA A 449 9.42 7.01 21.14
N SER A 450 10.06 7.62 22.15
CA SER A 450 11.40 8.20 22.01
C SER A 450 12.46 7.13 21.76
N ALA A 451 12.36 5.98 22.43
CA ALA A 451 13.24 4.83 22.21
C ALA A 451 13.06 4.25 20.80
N ALA A 452 11.82 4.13 20.33
CA ALA A 452 11.48 3.68 18.97
C ALA A 452 12.02 4.63 17.89
N ALA A 453 11.93 5.95 18.09
CA ALA A 453 12.43 6.94 17.13
C ALA A 453 13.96 6.89 16.96
N ARG A 454 14.70 6.49 18.01
CA ARG A 454 16.16 6.30 17.96
C ARG A 454 16.58 5.07 17.16
N ARG A 455 15.69 4.11 16.89
CA ARG A 455 15.99 2.95 16.07
C ARG A 455 16.18 3.36 14.61
N VAL A 456 17.27 2.88 14.00
CA VAL A 456 17.59 3.13 12.59
C VAL A 456 16.53 2.46 11.72
N PRO A 457 15.88 3.18 10.79
CA PRO A 457 14.93 2.58 9.88
C PRO A 457 15.70 1.72 8.86
N LEU A 458 15.39 0.42 8.83
CA LEU A 458 15.79 -0.58 7.83
C LEU A 458 17.28 -0.58 7.46
N ARG A 459 18.01 -1.66 7.80
CA ARG A 459 19.28 -1.94 7.11
C ARG A 459 18.91 -2.14 5.64
N GLY A 460 19.31 -1.20 4.78
CA GLY A 460 19.25 -1.39 3.33
C GLY A 460 19.90 -2.73 3.02
N GLY A 461 19.15 -3.59 2.35
CA GLY A 461 19.68 -4.84 1.78
C GLY A 461 20.76 -4.53 0.76
#